data_AF-A0A6G0A4E6-F1
#
_entry.id   AF-A0A6G0A4E6-F1
#
_cell.length_a   1.000
_cell.length_b   1.000
_cell.length_c   1.000
_cell.angle_alpha   90.00
_cell.angle_beta   90.00
_cell.angle_gamma   90.00
#
_symmetry.space_group_name_H-M   'P 1'
#
loop_
_entity.id
_entity.type
_entity.pdbx_description
1 polymer ?
#
loop_
_entity_poly.entity_id
_entity_poly.type
_entity_poly.pdbx_seq_one_letter_code
_entity_poly.pdbx_strand_id
1 'polypeptide(L)'
;MATIPSPSLYNQPPHSREPTPVDEARRHALYTKLEQILGAEEAETFMQLTPPTEWTQLATHQDLANLETRLGARIDGLEAHVENVRVGLEARIDGLEADLRATEARLIGELHRLLRLQTIWLIGAIFTLAALILAAAKYL
;
A
#
# COMPACT_ATOMS: atom_id res chain seq x y z
N MET A 1 49.84 -33.96 -1.22
CA MET A 1 48.41 -33.92 -0.83
C MET A 1 47.85 -32.54 -1.15
N ALA A 2 46.97 -32.51 -2.17
CA ALA A 2 45.94 -31.53 -2.52
C ALA A 2 46.24 -30.01 -2.47
N THR A 3 46.61 -29.44 -3.62
CA THR A 3 46.39 -28.02 -3.95
C THR A 3 44.89 -27.79 -4.14
N ILE A 4 44.31 -26.89 -3.34
CA ILE A 4 42.90 -26.49 -3.40
C ILE A 4 42.64 -25.74 -4.72
N PRO A 5 41.62 -26.11 -5.53
CA PRO A 5 41.23 -25.30 -6.67
C PRO A 5 40.39 -24.09 -6.22
N SER A 6 40.79 -22.90 -6.69
CA SER A 6 40.12 -21.62 -6.42
C SER A 6 38.63 -21.63 -6.82
N PRO A 7 37.72 -21.14 -5.97
CA PRO A 7 36.30 -21.08 -6.31
C PRO A 7 35.96 -19.81 -7.08
N SER A 8 35.09 -19.97 -8.08
CA SER A 8 34.10 -18.98 -8.51
C SER A 8 34.58 -17.81 -9.40
N LEU A 9 34.93 -18.11 -10.66
CA LEU A 9 34.94 -17.14 -11.77
C LEU A 9 33.56 -16.93 -12.43
N TYR A 10 32.50 -17.55 -11.90
CA TYR A 10 31.19 -17.61 -12.57
C TYR A 10 30.21 -16.47 -12.23
N ASN A 11 30.59 -15.50 -11.38
CA ASN A 11 29.65 -14.50 -10.86
C ASN A 11 29.92 -13.05 -11.27
N GLN A 12 30.54 -12.84 -12.44
CA GLN A 12 30.82 -11.50 -12.94
C GLN A 12 29.74 -11.07 -13.97
N PRO A 13 29.04 -9.94 -13.74
CA PRO A 13 27.98 -9.45 -14.64
C PRO A 13 28.53 -9.24 -16.06
N PRO A 14 27.75 -9.52 -17.12
CA PRO A 14 28.25 -9.66 -18.48
C PRO A 14 28.52 -8.34 -19.23
N HIS A 15 28.70 -7.21 -18.55
CA HIS A 15 28.84 -5.91 -19.19
C HIS A 15 30.24 -5.31 -19.05
N SER A 16 31.27 -6.10 -19.38
CA SER A 16 32.60 -5.62 -19.77
C SER A 16 33.42 -6.68 -20.53
N ARG A 17 32.81 -7.77 -21.01
CA ARG A 17 33.57 -8.80 -21.72
C ARG A 17 33.77 -8.34 -23.16
N GLU A 18 34.98 -7.90 -23.48
CA GLU A 18 35.50 -7.97 -24.85
C GLU A 18 35.10 -9.32 -25.46
N PRO A 19 34.74 -9.38 -26.76
CA PRO A 19 34.26 -10.60 -27.39
C PRO A 19 35.21 -11.74 -27.06
N THR A 20 34.75 -12.66 -26.20
CA THR A 20 35.64 -13.71 -25.71
C THR A 20 35.90 -14.67 -26.88
N PRO A 21 37.09 -15.27 -26.98
CA PRO A 21 37.47 -16.14 -28.10
C PRO A 21 36.47 -17.28 -28.36
N VAL A 22 35.71 -17.68 -27.33
CA VAL A 22 34.70 -18.73 -27.37
C VAL A 22 33.43 -18.29 -28.12
N ASP A 23 33.01 -17.03 -28.02
CA ASP A 23 31.85 -16.52 -28.74
C ASP A 23 32.15 -16.31 -30.23
N GLU A 24 33.38 -15.91 -30.55
CA GLU A 24 33.81 -15.78 -31.95
C GLU A 24 33.95 -17.15 -32.63
N ALA A 25 34.49 -18.14 -31.94
CA ALA A 25 34.55 -19.52 -32.44
C ALA A 25 33.15 -20.12 -32.69
N ARG A 26 32.16 -19.79 -31.86
CA ARG A 26 30.77 -20.21 -32.04
C ARG A 26 30.09 -19.52 -33.22
N ARG A 27 30.33 -18.22 -33.41
CA ARG A 27 29.85 -17.48 -34.59
C ARG A 27 30.42 -18.06 -35.88
N HIS A 28 31.72 -18.35 -35.89
CA HIS A 28 32.38 -18.92 -37.06
C HIS A 28 31.83 -20.32 -37.40
N ALA A 29 31.65 -21.18 -36.39
CA ALA A 29 31.06 -22.50 -36.58
C ALA A 29 29.60 -22.44 -37.09
N LEU A 30 28.83 -21.44 -36.67
CA LEU A 30 27.46 -21.21 -37.15
C LEU A 30 27.46 -20.74 -38.61
N TYR A 31 28.35 -19.81 -38.96
CA TYR A 31 28.54 -19.32 -40.33
C TYR A 31 28.91 -20.47 -41.28
N THR A 32 29.89 -21.32 -40.91
CA THR A 32 30.29 -22.47 -41.73
C THR A 32 29.14 -23.45 -41.97
N LYS A 33 28.28 -23.67 -40.98
CA LYS A 33 27.09 -24.55 -41.15
C LYS A 33 26.02 -23.92 -42.02
N LEU A 34 25.81 -22.61 -41.91
CA LEU A 34 24.85 -21.88 -42.75
C LEU A 34 25.32 -21.84 -44.20
N GLU A 35 26.61 -21.60 -44.44
CA GLU A 35 27.22 -21.60 -45.77
C GLU A 35 27.05 -22.96 -46.47
N GLN A 36 27.23 -24.07 -45.75
CA GLN A 36 27.05 -25.42 -46.30
C GLN A 36 25.61 -25.74 -46.70
N ILE A 37 24.61 -25.11 -46.05
CA ILE A 37 23.19 -25.47 -46.22
C ILE A 37 22.48 -24.50 -47.15
N LEU A 38 22.74 -23.20 -47.02
CA LEU A 38 22.02 -22.15 -47.74
C LEU A 38 22.83 -21.50 -48.86
N GLY A 39 24.16 -21.66 -48.86
CA GLY A 39 25.05 -20.88 -49.73
C GLY A 39 25.66 -19.68 -48.99
N ALA A 40 26.78 -19.18 -49.52
CA ALA A 40 27.57 -18.13 -48.86
C ALA A 40 26.81 -16.79 -48.76
N GLU A 41 26.03 -16.44 -49.79
CA GLU A 41 25.32 -15.16 -49.88
C GLU A 41 24.12 -15.11 -48.90
N GLU A 42 23.39 -16.22 -48.80
CA GLU A 42 22.26 -16.40 -47.91
C GLU A 42 22.70 -16.52 -46.45
N ALA A 43 23.82 -17.20 -46.18
CA ALA A 43 24.42 -17.28 -44.85
C ALA A 43 24.91 -15.92 -44.36
N GLU A 44 25.53 -15.13 -45.24
CA GLU A 44 25.94 -13.75 -44.93
C GLU A 44 24.72 -12.86 -44.66
N THR A 45 23.68 -12.95 -45.50
CA THR A 45 22.43 -12.20 -45.31
C THR A 45 21.75 -12.58 -44.01
N PHE A 46 21.70 -13.88 -43.66
CA PHE A 46 21.17 -14.33 -42.38
C PHE A 46 21.97 -13.76 -41.21
N MET A 47 23.30 -13.76 -41.30
CA MET A 47 24.18 -13.22 -40.26
C MET A 47 24.08 -11.69 -40.15
N GLN A 48 23.83 -10.97 -41.25
CA GLN A 48 23.58 -9.52 -41.26
C GLN A 48 22.19 -9.17 -40.71
N LEU A 49 21.18 -10.01 -40.97
CA LEU A 49 19.80 -9.83 -40.50
C LEU A 49 19.60 -10.29 -39.05
N THR A 50 20.43 -11.21 -38.55
CA THR A 50 20.57 -11.42 -37.11
C THR A 50 21.35 -10.24 -36.55
N PRO A 51 20.71 -9.28 -35.86
CA PRO A 51 21.44 -8.16 -35.31
C PRO A 51 22.56 -8.70 -34.39
N PRO A 52 23.79 -8.18 -34.49
CA PRO A 52 24.95 -8.74 -33.81
C PRO A 52 24.87 -8.69 -32.27
N THR A 53 23.86 -8.02 -31.69
CA THR A 53 23.85 -7.67 -30.27
C THR A 53 22.46 -7.40 -29.65
N GLU A 54 21.39 -8.08 -30.07
CA GLU A 54 20.03 -7.78 -29.54
C GLU A 54 19.50 -8.81 -28.51
N TRP A 55 20.39 -9.51 -27.81
CA TRP A 55 20.01 -10.29 -26.61
C TRP A 55 20.10 -9.49 -25.31
N THR A 56 20.74 -8.32 -25.35
CA THR A 56 20.87 -7.38 -24.22
C THR A 56 19.66 -6.47 -24.05
N GLN A 57 18.78 -6.35 -25.05
CA GLN A 57 17.53 -5.60 -24.93
C GLN A 57 16.37 -6.44 -24.37
N LEU A 58 16.52 -7.77 -24.37
CA LEU A 58 15.55 -8.66 -23.75
C LEU A 58 15.77 -8.64 -22.23
N ALA A 59 14.72 -8.27 -21.49
CA ALA A 59 14.72 -8.36 -20.03
C ALA A 59 15.19 -9.76 -19.63
N THR A 60 16.28 -9.83 -18.85
CA THR A 60 16.80 -11.12 -18.42
C THR A 60 15.84 -11.73 -17.39
N HIS A 61 15.91 -13.05 -17.21
CA HIS A 61 15.13 -13.72 -16.16
C HIS A 61 15.41 -13.11 -14.76
N GLN A 62 16.63 -12.62 -14.53
CA GLN A 62 17.01 -11.96 -13.29
C GLN A 62 16.29 -10.61 -13.11
N ASP A 63 16.15 -9.83 -14.19
CA ASP A 63 15.43 -8.55 -14.14
C ASP A 63 13.95 -8.77 -13.82
N LEU A 64 13.36 -9.82 -14.38
CA LEU A 64 11.97 -10.19 -14.11
C LEU A 64 11.78 -10.65 -12.65
N ALA A 65 12.67 -11.49 -12.12
CA ALA A 65 12.64 -11.92 -10.73
C ALA A 65 12.83 -10.75 -9.74
N ASN A 66 13.70 -9.79 -10.09
CA ASN A 66 13.89 -8.57 -9.30
C ASN A 66 12.64 -7.69 -9.33
N LEU A 67 11.97 -7.57 -10.49
CA LEU A 67 10.71 -6.84 -10.62
C LEU A 67 9.58 -7.50 -9.84
N GLU A 68 9.45 -8.82 -9.91
CA GLU A 68 8.47 -9.60 -9.14
C GLU A 68 8.67 -9.37 -7.63
N THR A 69 9.91 -9.46 -7.15
CA THR A 69 10.24 -9.20 -5.74
C THR A 69 9.89 -7.77 -5.32
N ARG A 70 10.21 -6.78 -6.16
CA ARG A 70 9.90 -5.36 -5.88
C ARG A 70 8.40 -5.09 -5.90
N LEU A 71 7.66 -5.73 -6.80
CA LEU A 71 6.20 -5.62 -6.87
C LEU A 71 5.55 -6.28 -5.67
N GLY A 72 5.98 -7.48 -5.27
CA GLY A 72 5.53 -8.15 -4.06
C GLY A 72 5.70 -7.26 -2.83
N ALA A 73 6.92 -6.75 -2.60
CA ALA A 73 7.18 -5.85 -1.48
C ALA A 73 6.33 -4.56 -1.50
N ARG A 74 6.01 -4.02 -2.69
CA ARG A 74 5.12 -2.86 -2.81
C ARG A 74 3.66 -3.20 -2.53
N ILE A 75 3.21 -4.39 -2.93
CA ILE A 75 1.86 -4.88 -2.64
C ILE A 75 1.72 -5.11 -1.14
N ASP A 76 2.65 -5.83 -0.52
CA ASP A 76 2.68 -6.06 0.93
C ASP A 76 2.67 -4.73 1.71
N GLY A 77 3.47 -3.75 1.26
CA GLY A 77 3.50 -2.41 1.84
C GLY A 77 2.17 -1.66 1.69
N LEU A 78 1.47 -1.83 0.56
CA LEU A 78 0.17 -1.23 0.34
C LEU A 78 -0.91 -1.89 1.19
N GLU A 79 -0.91 -3.23 1.31
CA GLU A 79 -1.81 -3.97 2.19
C GLU A 79 -1.64 -3.53 3.65
N ALA A 80 -0.40 -3.43 4.13
CA ALA A 80 -0.11 -2.92 5.46
C ALA A 80 -0.59 -1.47 5.64
N HIS A 81 -0.45 -0.62 4.63
CA HIS A 81 -0.94 0.76 4.69
C HIS A 81 -2.47 0.81 4.77
N VAL A 82 -3.16 0.02 3.95
CA VAL A 82 -4.63 -0.08 3.96
C VAL A 82 -5.14 -0.57 5.31
N GLU A 83 -4.51 -1.59 5.90
CA GLU A 83 -4.90 -2.10 7.22
C GLU A 83 -4.69 -1.05 8.31
N ASN A 84 -3.56 -0.32 8.28
CA ASN A 84 -3.33 0.78 9.23
C ASN A 84 -4.36 1.90 9.10
N VAL A 85 -4.74 2.25 7.87
CA VAL A 85 -5.79 3.26 7.63
C VAL A 85 -7.14 2.74 8.15
N ARG A 86 -7.47 1.47 7.91
CA ARG A 86 -8.69 0.85 8.42
C ARG A 86 -8.77 0.89 9.94
N VAL A 87 -7.75 0.39 10.63
CA VAL A 87 -7.67 0.41 12.11
C VAL A 87 -7.73 1.84 12.64
N GLY A 88 -7.04 2.78 11.98
CA GLY A 88 -7.07 4.19 12.35
C GLY A 88 -8.45 4.83 12.18
N LEU A 89 -9.21 4.44 11.15
CA LEU A 89 -10.58 4.92 10.96
C LEU A 89 -11.55 4.30 11.97
N GLU A 90 -11.44 3.00 12.24
CA GLU A 90 -12.23 2.32 13.27
C GLU A 90 -12.05 2.99 14.64
N ALA A 91 -10.79 3.22 15.06
CA ALA A 91 -10.50 3.91 16.32
C ALA A 91 -11.04 5.34 16.38
N ARG A 92 -11.03 6.07 15.24
CA ARG A 92 -11.61 7.42 15.15
C ARG A 92 -13.13 7.40 15.25
N ILE A 93 -13.79 6.42 14.65
CA ILE A 93 -15.25 6.25 14.75
C ILE A 93 -15.62 5.94 16.19
N ASP A 94 -14.95 4.99 16.84
CA ASP A 94 -15.18 4.65 18.24
C ASP A 94 -14.99 5.88 19.16
N GLY A 95 -13.95 6.68 18.90
CA GLY A 95 -13.71 7.94 19.61
C GLY A 95 -14.86 8.96 19.43
N LEU A 96 -15.34 9.14 18.20
CA LEU A 96 -16.47 10.04 17.92
C LEU A 96 -17.78 9.55 18.56
N GLU A 97 -18.03 8.24 18.57
CA GLU A 97 -19.20 7.68 19.25
C GLU A 97 -19.15 7.91 20.77
N ALA A 98 -17.96 7.73 21.37
CA ALA A 98 -17.76 7.99 22.79
C ALA A 98 -17.97 9.49 23.13
N ASP A 99 -17.43 10.38 22.32
CA ASP A 99 -17.63 11.83 22.48
C ASP A 99 -19.09 12.24 22.30
N LEU A 100 -19.79 11.67 21.32
CA LEU A 100 -21.22 11.91 21.12
C LEU A 100 -22.01 11.46 22.36
N ARG A 101 -21.80 10.24 22.86
CA ARG A 101 -22.46 9.77 24.09
C ARG A 101 -22.15 10.65 25.29
N ALA A 102 -20.91 11.13 25.42
CA ALA A 102 -20.52 12.03 26.50
C ALA A 102 -21.23 13.40 26.39
N THR A 103 -21.34 13.96 25.19
CA THR A 103 -22.05 15.22 24.95
C THR A 103 -23.56 15.09 25.18
N GLU A 104 -24.18 14.00 24.73
CA GLU A 104 -25.58 13.67 25.01
C GLU A 104 -25.84 13.55 26.52
N ALA A 105 -25.01 12.81 27.25
CA ALA A 105 -25.15 12.64 28.69
C ALA A 105 -25.03 13.99 29.44
N ARG A 106 -24.10 14.85 29.02
CA ARG A 106 -23.97 16.21 29.57
C ARG A 106 -25.20 17.06 29.30
N LEU A 107 -25.73 17.03 28.08
CA LEU A 107 -26.92 17.80 27.71
C LEU A 107 -28.15 17.33 28.49
N ILE A 108 -28.35 16.02 28.61
CA ILE A 108 -29.44 15.44 29.42
C ILE A 108 -29.29 15.86 30.89
N GLY A 109 -28.07 15.83 31.43
CA GLY A 109 -27.80 16.27 32.80
C GLY A 109 -28.14 17.74 33.04
N GLU A 110 -27.73 18.63 32.13
CA GLU A 110 -28.00 20.06 32.25
C GLU A 110 -29.50 20.36 32.07
N LEU A 111 -30.17 19.72 31.11
CA LEU A 111 -31.61 19.84 30.93
C LEU A 111 -32.37 19.39 32.18
N HIS A 112 -31.99 18.25 32.76
CA HIS A 112 -32.61 17.75 33.98
C HIS A 112 -32.42 18.72 35.16
N ARG A 113 -31.23 19.34 35.25
CA ARG A 113 -30.94 20.35 36.27
C ARG A 113 -31.82 21.60 36.11
N LEU A 114 -31.93 22.13 34.89
CA LEU A 114 -32.76 23.31 34.59
C LEU A 114 -34.24 23.02 34.84
N LEU A 115 -34.76 21.88 34.38
CA LEU A 115 -36.13 21.46 34.64
C LEU A 115 -36.42 21.31 36.14
N ARG A 116 -35.49 20.74 36.91
CA ARG A 116 -35.65 20.60 38.36
C ARG A 116 -35.73 21.95 39.05
N LEU A 117 -34.86 22.90 38.69
CA LEU A 117 -34.92 24.25 39.25
C LEU A 117 -36.22 24.95 38.86
N GLN A 118 -36.61 24.88 37.58
CA GLN A 118 -37.85 25.48 37.09
C GLN A 118 -39.08 24.89 37.77
N THR A 119 -39.16 23.56 37.94
CA THR A 119 -40.30 22.90 38.60
C THR A 119 -40.45 23.31 40.06
N ILE A 120 -39.35 23.44 40.81
CA ILE A 120 -39.36 23.93 42.20
C ILE A 120 -39.94 25.36 42.26
N TRP A 121 -39.48 26.26 41.38
CA TRP A 121 -40.00 27.62 41.32
C TRP A 121 -41.47 27.68 40.88
N LEU A 122 -41.90 26.86 39.91
CA LEU A 122 -43.29 26.80 39.45
C LEU A 122 -44.25 26.30 40.55
N ILE A 123 -43.87 25.27 41.31
CA ILE A 123 -44.67 24.78 42.44
C ILE A 123 -44.87 25.89 43.47
N GLY A 124 -43.79 26.61 43.80
CA GLY A 124 -43.86 27.76 44.70
C GLY A 124 -44.78 28.87 44.18
N ALA A 125 -44.66 29.23 42.90
CA ALA A 125 -45.50 30.26 42.27
C ALA A 125 -46.99 29.88 42.21
N ILE A 126 -47.30 28.61 41.95
CA ILE A 126 -48.68 28.10 41.97
C ILE A 126 -49.24 28.19 43.40
N PHE A 127 -48.44 27.81 44.41
CA PHE A 127 -48.87 27.86 45.81
C PHE A 127 -49.15 29.29 46.28
N THR A 128 -48.28 30.26 45.95
CA THR A 128 -48.50 31.67 46.30
C THR A 128 -49.75 32.23 45.62
N LEU A 129 -49.98 31.90 44.35
CA LEU A 129 -51.20 32.31 43.63
C LEU A 129 -52.47 31.73 44.29
N ALA A 130 -52.46 30.43 44.65
CA ALA A 130 -53.59 29.79 45.32
C ALA A 130 -53.89 30.42 46.69
N ALA A 131 -52.84 30.75 47.47
CA ALA A 131 -52.99 31.41 48.76
C ALA A 131 -53.60 32.82 48.63
N LEU A 132 -53.20 33.58 47.60
CA LEU A 132 -53.77 34.91 47.33
C LEU A 132 -55.26 34.83 46.98
N ILE A 133 -55.67 33.86 46.16
CA ILE A 133 -57.08 33.65 45.80
C ILE A 133 -57.91 33.33 47.05
N LEU A 134 -57.41 32.44 47.92
CA LEU A 134 -58.09 32.08 49.17
C LEU A 134 -58.19 33.26 50.14
N ALA A 135 -57.14 34.08 50.24
CA ALA A 135 -57.17 35.28 51.06
C ALA A 135 -58.21 36.27 50.54
N ALA A 136 -58.23 36.56 49.24
CA ALA A 136 -59.21 37.45 48.62
C ALA A 136 -60.65 36.96 48.85
N ALA A 137 -60.90 35.66 48.72
CA ALA A 137 -62.22 35.06 48.98
C ALA A 137 -62.68 35.21 50.43
N LYS A 138 -61.76 35.32 51.39
CA LYS A 138 -62.08 35.56 52.81
C LYS A 138 -62.45 37.02 53.10
N TYR A 139 -61.97 37.97 52.29
CA TYR A 139 -62.23 39.40 52.47
C TYR A 139 -63.42 39.93 51.64
N LEU A 140 -64.00 39.10 50.78
CA LEU A 140 -65.21 39.38 50.00
C LEU A 140 -66.46 38.89 50.74
#